data_AF-F1LD25-F1
#
_entry.id   AF-F1LD25-F1
#
_cell.length_a   1.000
_cell.length_b   1.000
_cell.length_c   1.000
_cell.angle_alpha   90.00
_cell.angle_beta   90.00
_cell.angle_gamma   90.00
#
_symmetry.space_group_name_H-M   'P 1'
#
loop_
_entity.id
_entity.type
_entity.pdbx_description
1 polymer ?
#
loop_
_entity_poly.entity_id
_entity_poly.type
_entity_poly.pdbx_seq_one_letter_code
_entity_poly.pdbx_strand_id
1 'polypeptide(L)'
;MNERQNSASDRQYEESNIWLNWSNTKEYMQSLINRSAIFARIRYKCSSSYRLKRQLLDSTLGLLTWYLLVVADLFPPDVFSVLSFTLISIKELIIWLSLYPAGLKLNSPLNNALSNFFLYHIYLWQIYLSVLSAWLGPTIVALSCVLGLSIFLATISDLISLLTIHMFCFHVYSTRLALLFYYAIASLWRVFRGRKYNPLRQRVDSVQLDSRQVFIATLFLTALIFLAPTVLVYLVVFSTLRFSVIGTKRALEILARIEDELITQIVAF
;
A
#
# COMPACT_ATOMS: atom_id res chain seq x y z
N MET A 1 31.01 28.34 24.24
CA MET A 1 29.90 27.41 24.54
C MET A 1 28.56 27.93 23.98
N ASN A 2 28.30 29.24 24.03
CA ASN A 2 27.09 29.88 23.47
C ASN A 2 26.87 29.70 21.95
N GLU A 3 27.91 29.76 21.12
CA GLU A 3 27.74 29.65 19.65
C GLU A 3 27.22 28.27 19.19
N ARG A 4 27.54 27.20 19.92
CA ARG A 4 27.07 25.84 19.59
C ARG A 4 25.59 25.63 19.97
N GLN A 5 25.09 26.32 20.99
CA GLN A 5 23.67 26.27 21.37
C GLN A 5 22.82 27.11 20.40
N ASN A 6 23.30 28.28 19.96
CA ASN A 6 22.60 29.07 18.94
C ASN A 6 22.55 28.31 17.59
N SER A 7 23.66 27.69 17.17
CA SER A 7 23.70 26.86 15.95
C SER A 7 22.76 25.64 15.98
N ALA A 8 22.48 25.08 17.16
CA ALA A 8 21.54 23.97 17.31
C ALA A 8 20.09 24.46 17.33
N SER A 9 19.83 25.58 18.02
CA SER A 9 18.54 26.28 18.02
C SER A 9 18.13 26.71 16.61
N ASP A 10 19.04 27.34 15.87
CA ASP A 10 18.79 27.84 14.52
C ASP A 10 18.50 26.70 13.54
N ARG A 11 19.24 25.58 13.62
CA ARG A 11 18.96 24.37 12.83
C ARG A 11 17.60 23.76 13.14
N GLN A 12 17.20 23.76 14.40
CA GLN A 12 15.92 23.21 14.82
C GLN A 12 14.75 24.12 14.39
N TYR A 13 14.98 25.44 14.36
CA TYR A 13 14.06 26.42 13.77
C TYR A 13 13.94 26.26 12.25
N GLU A 14 15.05 26.02 11.56
CA GLU A 14 15.11 25.83 10.10
C GLU A 14 14.45 24.50 9.68
N GLU A 15 14.67 23.42 10.43
CA GLU A 15 13.98 22.13 10.25
C GLU A 15 12.46 22.23 10.51
N SER A 16 12.03 23.08 11.43
CA SER A 16 10.59 23.31 11.68
C SER A 16 9.90 24.07 10.52
N ASN A 17 10.61 25.01 9.88
CA ASN A 17 10.12 25.79 8.75
C ASN A 17 10.07 25.01 7.43
N ILE A 18 10.86 23.94 7.30
CA ILE A 18 10.85 23.03 6.14
C ILE A 18 9.48 22.33 5.99
N TRP A 19 8.77 22.06 7.10
CA TRP A 19 7.43 21.45 7.09
C TRP A 19 6.29 22.44 6.82
N LEU A 20 6.50 23.73 7.09
CA LEU A 20 5.51 24.80 6.87
C LEU A 20 5.65 25.49 5.51
N ASN A 21 6.61 25.08 4.68
CA ASN A 21 6.81 25.67 3.37
C ASN A 21 5.68 25.28 2.39
N TRP A 22 4.82 26.25 2.07
CA TRP A 22 3.67 26.10 1.18
C TRP A 22 4.05 25.71 -0.27
N SER A 23 5.31 25.87 -0.68
CA SER A 23 5.79 25.38 -1.98
C SER A 23 5.86 23.86 -2.02
N ASN A 24 6.35 23.23 -0.94
CA ASN A 24 6.42 21.77 -0.83
C ASN A 24 5.02 21.17 -0.80
N THR A 25 4.08 21.75 -0.06
CA THR A 25 2.70 21.24 0.00
C THR A 25 2.00 21.29 -1.35
N LYS A 26 2.23 22.35 -2.15
CA LYS A 26 1.74 22.42 -3.55
C LYS A 26 2.34 21.31 -4.41
N GLU A 27 3.65 21.06 -4.34
CA GLU A 27 4.29 19.99 -5.10
C GLU A 27 3.76 18.60 -4.71
N TYR A 28 3.54 18.35 -3.42
CA TYR A 28 2.92 17.12 -2.94
C TYR A 28 1.48 16.97 -3.44
N MET A 29 0.67 18.03 -3.35
CA MET A 29 -0.69 18.02 -3.89
C MET A 29 -0.70 17.80 -5.40
N GLN A 30 0.19 18.44 -6.15
CA GLN A 30 0.33 18.25 -7.59
C GLN A 30 0.70 16.81 -7.95
N SER A 31 1.60 16.20 -7.17
CA SER A 31 2.00 14.80 -7.30
C SER A 31 0.85 13.84 -7.04
N LEU A 32 0.04 14.10 -6.00
CA LEU A 32 -1.18 13.35 -5.69
C LEU A 32 -2.22 13.45 -6.81
N ILE A 33 -2.48 14.68 -7.29
CA ILE A 33 -3.42 14.92 -8.40
C ILE A 33 -2.95 14.21 -9.66
N ASN A 34 -1.67 14.29 -10.00
CA ASN A 34 -1.13 13.61 -11.19
C ASN A 34 -1.16 12.07 -11.09
N ARG A 35 -1.28 11.50 -9.88
CA ARG A 35 -1.41 10.05 -9.67
C ARG A 35 -2.85 9.54 -9.73
N SER A 36 -3.83 10.42 -9.60
CA SER A 36 -5.25 10.03 -9.65
C SER A 36 -5.67 9.68 -11.08
N ALA A 37 -6.37 8.56 -11.23
CA ALA A 37 -6.87 8.12 -12.52
C ALA A 37 -7.94 9.06 -13.08
N ILE A 38 -8.78 9.62 -12.19
CA ILE A 38 -9.88 10.53 -12.58
C ILE A 38 -9.32 11.79 -13.28
N PHE A 39 -8.33 12.46 -12.70
CA PHE A 39 -7.79 13.69 -13.30
C PHE A 39 -7.03 13.41 -14.59
N ALA A 40 -6.33 12.27 -14.68
CA ALA A 40 -5.71 11.84 -15.94
C ALA A 40 -6.77 11.67 -17.04
N ARG A 41 -7.92 11.06 -16.70
CA ARG A 41 -9.06 10.87 -17.61
C ARG A 41 -9.70 12.17 -18.05
N ILE A 42 -9.97 13.08 -17.13
CA ILE A 42 -10.55 14.39 -17.44
C ILE A 42 -9.62 15.17 -18.39
N ARG A 43 -8.30 15.19 -18.10
CA ARG A 43 -7.32 15.86 -18.97
C ARG A 43 -7.31 15.25 -20.38
N TYR A 44 -7.38 13.93 -20.48
CA TYR A 44 -7.44 13.23 -21.77
C TYR A 44 -8.71 13.57 -22.57
N LYS A 45 -9.88 13.63 -21.92
CA LYS A 45 -11.14 14.07 -22.55
C LYS A 45 -11.04 15.49 -23.10
N CYS A 46 -10.47 16.41 -22.31
CA CYS A 46 -10.30 17.81 -22.70
C CYS A 46 -9.30 18.03 -23.85
N SER A 47 -8.44 17.05 -24.18
CA SER A 47 -7.42 17.21 -25.21
C SER A 47 -7.84 16.71 -26.60
N SER A 48 -8.95 15.97 -26.72
CA SER A 48 -9.35 15.32 -27.98
C SER A 48 -9.92 16.31 -29.01
N SER A 49 -9.85 15.99 -30.30
CA SER A 49 -10.47 16.78 -31.39
C SER A 49 -11.98 16.58 -31.49
N TYR A 50 -12.50 15.40 -31.14
CA TYR A 50 -13.93 15.05 -31.24
C TYR A 50 -14.63 15.04 -29.87
N ARG A 51 -14.37 16.06 -29.05
CA ARG A 51 -14.75 16.10 -27.62
C ARG A 51 -16.22 15.80 -27.37
N LEU A 52 -17.12 16.46 -28.13
CA LEU A 52 -18.56 16.35 -27.92
C LEU A 52 -19.11 14.99 -28.33
N LYS A 53 -18.75 14.50 -29.53
CA LYS A 53 -19.19 13.17 -30.01
C LYS A 53 -18.71 12.05 -29.08
N ARG A 54 -17.44 12.11 -28.65
CA ARG A 54 -16.87 11.18 -27.67
C ARG A 54 -17.57 11.24 -26.33
N GLN A 55 -17.81 12.45 -25.80
CA GLN A 55 -18.47 12.61 -24.50
C GLN A 55 -19.90 12.09 -24.51
N LEU A 56 -20.66 12.29 -25.60
CA LEU A 56 -22.01 11.74 -25.72
C LEU A 56 -21.99 10.21 -25.70
N LEU A 57 -21.14 9.58 -26.51
CA LEU A 57 -21.03 8.12 -26.54
C LEU A 57 -20.62 7.56 -25.17
N ASP A 58 -19.61 8.15 -24.54
CA ASP A 58 -19.13 7.73 -23.23
C ASP A 58 -20.18 7.93 -22.12
N SER A 59 -20.92 9.04 -22.12
CA SER A 59 -22.05 9.26 -21.20
C SER A 59 -23.18 8.26 -21.44
N THR A 60 -23.48 7.87 -22.68
CA THR A 60 -24.50 6.83 -22.94
C THR A 60 -24.07 5.46 -22.40
N LEU A 61 -22.78 5.10 -22.56
CA LEU A 61 -22.22 3.88 -21.98
C LEU A 61 -22.22 3.93 -20.44
N GLY A 62 -21.92 5.08 -19.85
CA GLY A 62 -21.97 5.29 -18.41
C GLY A 62 -23.38 5.15 -17.83
N LEU A 63 -24.39 5.74 -18.50
CA LEU A 63 -25.80 5.60 -18.10
C LEU A 63 -26.33 4.17 -18.28
N LEU A 64 -25.94 3.49 -19.36
CA LEU A 64 -26.25 2.07 -19.56
C LEU A 64 -25.65 1.23 -18.43
N THR A 65 -24.39 1.51 -18.07
CA THR A 65 -23.69 0.82 -16.98
C THR A 65 -24.39 1.06 -15.65
N TRP A 66 -24.80 2.30 -15.36
CA TRP A 66 -25.63 2.63 -14.19
C TRP A 66 -26.95 1.84 -14.17
N TYR A 67 -27.66 1.79 -15.30
CA TYR A 67 -28.91 1.02 -15.40
C TYR A 67 -28.69 -0.48 -15.12
N LEU A 68 -27.68 -1.08 -15.74
CA LEU A 68 -27.32 -2.50 -15.51
C LEU A 68 -26.95 -2.77 -14.05
N LEU A 69 -26.21 -1.85 -13.43
CA LEU A 69 -25.80 -1.93 -12.04
C LEU A 69 -26.98 -1.90 -11.07
N VAL A 70 -28.01 -1.09 -11.35
CA VAL A 70 -29.25 -1.04 -10.57
C VAL A 70 -30.08 -2.31 -10.77
N VAL A 71 -30.20 -2.79 -12.02
CA VAL A 71 -30.96 -4.02 -12.32
C VAL A 71 -30.31 -5.27 -11.72
N ALA A 72 -28.98 -5.32 -11.70
CA ALA A 72 -28.23 -6.44 -11.13
C ALA A 72 -28.20 -6.44 -9.58
N ASP A 73 -28.83 -5.46 -8.93
CA ASP A 73 -28.73 -5.22 -7.47
C ASP A 73 -27.27 -5.17 -6.98
N LEU A 74 -26.35 -4.84 -7.89
CA LEU A 74 -24.91 -4.76 -7.62
C LEU A 74 -24.56 -3.45 -6.91
N PHE A 75 -25.52 -2.52 -6.86
CA PHE A 75 -25.57 -1.44 -5.87
C PHE A 75 -26.47 -1.88 -4.73
N PRO A 76 -25.97 -2.67 -3.77
CA PRO A 76 -26.60 -2.66 -2.47
C PRO A 76 -26.51 -1.20 -1.95
N PRO A 77 -27.43 -0.79 -1.07
CA PRO A 77 -27.29 0.46 -0.30
C PRO A 77 -25.95 0.57 0.45
N ASP A 78 -25.18 -0.52 0.51
CA ASP A 78 -23.93 -0.66 1.25
C ASP A 78 -22.75 -1.05 0.34
N VAL A 79 -22.07 -0.08 -0.28
CA VAL A 79 -20.63 -0.22 -0.68
C VAL A 79 -19.79 -0.77 0.50
N PHE A 80 -20.29 -0.54 1.71
CA PHE A 80 -19.87 -1.11 2.98
C PHE A 80 -19.91 -2.64 3.05
N SER A 81 -20.76 -3.33 2.31
CA SER A 81 -20.85 -4.81 2.34
C SER A 81 -19.59 -5.44 1.75
N VAL A 82 -19.17 -5.00 0.56
CA VAL A 82 -17.93 -5.41 -0.11
C VAL A 82 -16.71 -5.05 0.75
N LEU A 83 -16.74 -3.85 1.34
CA LEU A 83 -15.67 -3.40 2.23
C LEU A 83 -15.57 -4.27 3.49
N SER A 84 -16.69 -4.51 4.16
CA SER A 84 -16.78 -5.37 5.34
C SER A 84 -16.31 -6.78 5.02
N PHE A 85 -16.69 -7.31 3.86
CA PHE A 85 -16.22 -8.60 3.37
C PHE A 85 -14.69 -8.64 3.23
N THR A 86 -14.08 -7.60 2.66
CA THR A 86 -12.61 -7.55 2.53
C THR A 86 -11.91 -7.49 3.89
N LEU A 87 -12.44 -6.73 4.86
CA LEU A 87 -11.89 -6.65 6.21
C LEU A 87 -11.99 -7.98 6.94
N ILE A 88 -13.15 -8.64 6.85
CA ILE A 88 -13.38 -9.97 7.44
C ILE A 88 -12.39 -10.98 6.83
N SER A 89 -12.26 -11.00 5.51
CA SER A 89 -11.36 -11.93 4.81
C SER A 89 -9.91 -11.79 5.25
N ILE A 90 -9.40 -10.55 5.40
CA ILE A 90 -8.02 -10.30 5.84
C ILE A 90 -7.87 -10.66 7.33
N LYS A 91 -8.89 -10.38 8.15
CA LYS A 91 -8.90 -10.75 9.58
C LYS A 91 -8.81 -12.27 9.74
N GLU A 92 -9.62 -13.01 9.00
CA GLU A 92 -9.60 -14.48 8.98
C GLU A 92 -8.27 -15.01 8.49
N LEU A 93 -7.68 -14.41 7.45
CA LEU A 93 -6.35 -14.76 6.96
C LEU A 93 -5.26 -14.59 8.04
N ILE A 94 -5.30 -13.50 8.82
CA ILE A 94 -4.35 -13.27 9.91
C ILE A 94 -4.58 -14.24 11.07
N ILE A 95 -5.83 -14.56 11.40
CA ILE A 95 -6.15 -15.57 12.40
C ILE A 95 -5.63 -16.94 11.94
N TRP A 96 -5.84 -17.29 10.68
CA TRP A 96 -5.31 -18.52 10.07
C TRP A 96 -3.78 -18.57 10.13
N LEU A 97 -3.10 -17.44 9.87
CA LEU A 97 -1.64 -17.32 10.03
C LEU A 97 -1.18 -17.49 11.48
N SER A 98 -1.97 -17.05 12.46
CA SER A 98 -1.67 -17.16 13.89
C SER A 98 -1.69 -18.61 14.40
N LEU A 99 -2.50 -19.47 13.77
CA LEU A 99 -2.68 -20.87 14.15
C LEU A 99 -1.58 -21.78 13.59
N TYR A 100 -1.79 -22.35 12.40
CA TYR A 100 -0.89 -23.30 11.74
C TYR A 100 -1.02 -23.20 10.21
N PRO A 101 -0.45 -22.16 9.58
CA PRO A 101 -0.60 -21.96 8.15
C PRO A 101 0.06 -23.11 7.38
N ALA A 102 -0.71 -23.84 6.58
CA ALA A 102 -0.24 -24.99 5.79
C ALA A 102 0.56 -26.04 6.59
N GLY A 103 0.27 -26.20 7.88
CA GLY A 103 1.00 -27.13 8.77
C GLY A 103 2.39 -26.66 9.20
N LEU A 104 2.81 -25.43 8.84
CA LEU A 104 4.07 -24.85 9.29
C LEU A 104 3.98 -24.44 10.76
N LYS A 105 4.86 -25.01 11.58
CA LYS A 105 5.00 -24.61 12.99
C LYS A 105 5.82 -23.33 13.08
N LEU A 106 5.12 -22.19 13.14
CA LEU A 106 5.74 -20.88 13.33
C LEU A 106 6.17 -20.66 14.79
N ASN A 107 7.06 -19.69 15.01
CA ASN A 107 7.45 -19.31 16.36
C ASN A 107 6.27 -18.65 17.07
N SER A 108 5.67 -19.33 18.05
CA SER A 108 4.43 -18.89 18.70
C SER A 108 4.50 -17.47 19.32
N PRO A 109 5.54 -17.10 20.09
CA PRO A 109 5.63 -15.75 20.64
C PRO A 109 5.67 -14.65 19.57
N LEU A 110 6.51 -14.82 18.55
CA LEU A 110 6.61 -13.86 17.45
C LEU A 110 5.34 -13.83 16.60
N ASN A 111 4.75 -14.99 16.31
CA ASN A 111 3.54 -15.10 15.51
C ASN A 111 2.38 -14.37 16.19
N ASN A 112 2.20 -14.55 17.50
CA ASN A 112 1.18 -13.86 18.28
C ASN A 112 1.41 -12.34 18.31
N ALA A 113 2.66 -11.89 18.48
CA ALA A 113 2.98 -10.47 18.44
C ALA A 113 2.65 -9.83 17.08
N LEU A 114 3.02 -10.51 15.97
CA LEU A 114 2.72 -10.04 14.62
C LEU A 114 1.23 -10.07 14.32
N SER A 115 0.52 -11.15 14.65
CA SER A 115 -0.93 -11.24 14.40
C SER A 115 -1.68 -10.14 15.16
N ASN A 116 -1.35 -9.91 16.43
CA ASN A 116 -1.98 -8.84 17.22
C ASN A 116 -1.67 -7.45 16.64
N PHE A 117 -0.43 -7.23 16.19
CA PHE A 117 -0.04 -5.99 15.53
C PHE A 117 -0.88 -5.73 14.27
N PHE A 118 -1.00 -6.69 13.36
CA PHE A 118 -1.78 -6.50 12.13
C PHE A 118 -3.29 -6.42 12.38
N LEU A 119 -3.83 -7.22 13.31
CA LEU A 119 -5.24 -7.15 13.71
C LEU A 119 -5.61 -5.78 14.29
N TYR A 120 -4.73 -5.19 15.11
CA TYR A 120 -4.92 -3.85 15.63
C TYR A 120 -4.97 -2.79 14.51
N HIS A 121 -4.14 -2.93 13.48
CA HIS A 121 -4.19 -2.02 12.33
C HIS A 121 -5.46 -2.19 11.49
N ILE A 122 -6.01 -3.41 11.37
CA ILE A 122 -7.32 -3.62 10.74
C ILE A 122 -8.41 -2.92 11.53
N TYR A 123 -8.38 -3.02 12.87
CA TYR A 123 -9.32 -2.33 13.73
C TYR A 123 -9.27 -0.81 13.54
N LEU A 124 -8.07 -0.22 13.52
CA LEU A 124 -7.91 1.21 13.20
C LEU A 124 -8.47 1.55 11.82
N TRP A 125 -8.18 0.72 10.81
CA TRP A 125 -8.67 0.93 9.45
C TRP A 125 -10.19 0.85 9.37
N GLN A 126 -10.83 -0.05 10.11
CA GLN A 126 -12.29 -0.13 10.21
C GLN A 126 -12.90 1.19 10.74
N ILE A 127 -12.27 1.80 11.75
CA ILE A 127 -12.70 3.11 12.27
C ILE A 127 -12.55 4.18 11.19
N TYR A 128 -11.40 4.26 10.51
CA TYR A 128 -11.20 5.22 9.42
C TYR A 128 -12.23 5.09 8.31
N LEU A 129 -12.53 3.85 7.91
CA LEU A 129 -13.52 3.57 6.88
C LEU A 129 -14.93 3.98 7.30
N SER A 130 -15.32 3.76 8.55
CA SER A 130 -16.64 4.17 9.04
C SER A 130 -16.86 5.69 8.96
N VAL A 131 -15.80 6.48 9.08
CA VAL A 131 -15.85 7.93 8.91
C VAL A 131 -15.87 8.29 7.43
N LEU A 132 -14.98 7.68 6.64
CA LEU A 132 -14.79 7.98 5.21
C LEU A 132 -16.04 7.66 4.37
N SER A 133 -16.72 6.59 4.73
CA SER A 133 -17.84 6.05 3.98
C SER A 133 -19.10 6.93 4.02
N ALA A 134 -19.26 7.75 5.06
CA ALA A 134 -20.31 8.76 5.13
C ALA A 134 -20.18 9.82 4.01
N TRP A 135 -18.99 9.98 3.43
CA TRP A 135 -18.69 11.02 2.44
C TRP A 135 -18.51 10.49 1.01
N LEU A 136 -18.01 9.26 0.82
CA LEU A 136 -17.47 8.83 -0.47
C LEU A 136 -18.30 7.81 -1.26
N GLY A 137 -19.30 7.16 -0.66
CA GLY A 137 -19.87 5.91 -1.20
C GLY A 137 -20.77 6.08 -2.45
N PRO A 138 -22.09 6.28 -2.32
CA PRO A 138 -23.00 6.16 -3.46
C PRO A 138 -22.95 7.37 -4.42
N THR A 139 -22.77 8.57 -3.86
CA THR A 139 -22.90 9.83 -4.59
C THR A 139 -21.81 10.03 -5.64
N ILE A 140 -20.56 9.72 -5.29
CA ILE A 140 -19.41 9.88 -6.20
C ILE A 140 -19.47 8.86 -7.33
N VAL A 141 -19.87 7.62 -7.03
CA VAL A 141 -19.99 6.56 -8.03
C VAL A 141 -21.18 6.80 -8.97
N ALA A 142 -22.31 7.29 -8.44
CA ALA A 142 -23.45 7.67 -9.28
C ALA A 142 -23.09 8.85 -10.21
N LEU A 143 -22.40 9.87 -9.68
CA LEU A 143 -21.98 11.03 -10.47
C LEU A 143 -20.97 10.65 -11.56
N SER A 144 -20.06 9.72 -11.28
CA SER A 144 -19.06 9.29 -12.27
C SER A 144 -19.69 8.59 -13.47
N CYS A 145 -20.74 7.78 -13.27
CA CYS A 145 -21.50 7.17 -14.37
C CYS A 145 -22.15 8.20 -15.30
N VAL A 146 -22.70 9.29 -14.77
CA VAL A 146 -23.30 10.37 -15.58
C VAL A 146 -22.25 11.05 -16.47
N LEU A 147 -21.04 11.24 -15.93
CA LEU A 147 -19.92 11.83 -16.66
C LEU A 147 -19.29 10.88 -17.69
N GLY A 148 -19.60 9.59 -17.65
CA GLY A 148 -19.20 8.57 -18.64
C GLY A 148 -18.56 7.33 -18.02
N LEU A 149 -18.57 6.22 -18.77
CA LEU A 149 -17.98 4.95 -18.37
C LEU A 149 -16.47 5.07 -18.08
N SER A 150 -15.75 5.86 -18.87
CA SER A 150 -14.31 6.06 -18.67
C SER A 150 -13.96 6.76 -17.35
N ILE A 151 -14.83 7.66 -16.86
CA ILE A 151 -14.67 8.34 -15.57
C ILE A 151 -15.09 7.38 -14.45
N PHE A 152 -16.16 6.60 -14.65
CA PHE A 152 -16.55 5.55 -13.71
C PHE A 152 -15.43 4.54 -13.45
N LEU A 153 -14.79 4.00 -14.48
CA LEU A 153 -13.66 3.06 -14.32
C LEU A 153 -12.47 3.69 -13.59
N ALA A 154 -12.19 4.97 -13.83
CA ALA A 154 -11.16 5.71 -13.10
C ALA A 154 -11.54 5.93 -11.62
N THR A 155 -12.80 6.25 -11.33
CA THR A 155 -13.31 6.37 -9.96
C THR A 155 -13.20 5.05 -9.20
N ILE A 156 -13.53 3.92 -9.82
CA ILE A 156 -13.38 2.59 -9.21
C ILE A 156 -11.90 2.27 -8.94
N SER A 157 -10.99 2.59 -9.87
CA SER A 157 -9.54 2.40 -9.67
C SER A 157 -8.98 3.22 -8.51
N ASP A 158 -9.39 4.49 -8.40
CA ASP A 158 -9.00 5.38 -7.30
C ASP A 158 -9.64 4.91 -5.97
N LEU A 159 -10.90 4.46 -5.97
CA LEU A 159 -11.57 3.90 -4.80
C LEU A 159 -10.88 2.63 -4.30
N ILE A 160 -10.50 1.70 -5.18
CA ILE A 160 -9.72 0.50 -4.82
C ILE A 160 -8.39 0.91 -4.17
N SER A 161 -7.73 1.94 -4.71
CA SER A 161 -6.47 2.43 -4.16
C SER A 161 -6.63 2.95 -2.74
N LEU A 162 -7.69 3.71 -2.49
CA LEU A 162 -8.04 4.25 -1.19
C LEU A 162 -8.41 3.12 -0.20
N LEU A 163 -9.21 2.15 -0.66
CA LEU A 163 -9.69 1.04 0.17
C LEU A 163 -8.56 0.10 0.63
N THR A 164 -7.50 0.00 -0.18
CA THR A 164 -6.40 -0.96 0.00
C THR A 164 -5.13 -0.34 0.60
N ILE A 165 -5.20 0.89 1.11
CA ILE A 165 -4.06 1.56 1.77
C ILE A 165 -3.47 0.70 2.89
N HIS A 166 -4.33 0.13 3.74
CA HIS A 166 -3.90 -0.74 4.84
C HIS A 166 -3.09 -1.97 4.36
N MET A 167 -3.46 -2.56 3.21
CA MET A 167 -2.70 -3.68 2.62
C MET A 167 -1.32 -3.24 2.14
N PHE A 168 -1.22 -2.03 1.57
CA PHE A 168 0.08 -1.44 1.22
C PHE A 168 0.95 -1.24 2.46
N CYS A 169 0.39 -0.70 3.55
CA CYS A 169 1.08 -0.56 4.82
C CYS A 169 1.59 -1.92 5.34
N PHE A 170 0.78 -2.98 5.28
CA PHE A 170 1.20 -4.32 5.72
C PHE A 170 2.36 -4.89 4.91
N HIS A 171 2.34 -4.70 3.60
CA HIS A 171 3.45 -5.08 2.74
C HIS A 171 4.74 -4.30 3.09
N VAL A 172 4.63 -2.98 3.34
CA VAL A 172 5.79 -2.18 3.75
C VAL A 172 6.33 -2.64 5.10
N TYR A 173 5.46 -2.83 6.10
CA TYR A 173 5.88 -3.28 7.44
C TYR A 173 6.56 -4.64 7.41
N SER A 174 5.97 -5.62 6.72
CA SER A 174 6.58 -6.95 6.58
C SER A 174 7.89 -6.93 5.80
N THR A 175 7.99 -6.11 4.74
CA THR A 175 9.26 -5.93 4.00
C THR A 175 10.34 -5.31 4.88
N ARG A 176 10.01 -4.27 5.65
CA ARG A 176 10.96 -3.64 6.58
C ARG A 176 11.40 -4.59 7.68
N LEU A 177 10.48 -5.39 8.22
CA LEU A 177 10.78 -6.42 9.21
C LEU A 177 11.68 -7.51 8.63
N ALA A 178 11.40 -8.00 7.42
CA ALA A 178 12.23 -8.99 6.74
C ALA A 178 13.64 -8.45 6.46
N LEU A 179 13.76 -7.19 6.05
CA LEU A 179 15.06 -6.52 5.89
C LEU A 179 15.81 -6.40 7.21
N LEU A 180 15.13 -6.04 8.30
CA LEU A 180 15.74 -6.01 9.64
C LEU A 180 16.31 -7.38 10.01
N PHE A 181 15.54 -8.45 9.80
CA PHE A 181 15.99 -9.82 10.02
C PHE A 181 17.19 -10.20 9.14
N TYR A 182 17.14 -9.86 7.85
CA TYR A 182 18.25 -10.09 6.93
C TYR A 182 19.53 -9.40 7.39
N TYR A 183 19.49 -8.11 7.74
CA TYR A 183 20.66 -7.39 8.22
C TYR A 183 21.14 -7.88 9.58
N ALA A 184 20.22 -8.24 10.49
CA ALA A 184 20.56 -8.81 11.79
C ALA A 184 21.31 -10.13 11.62
N ILE A 185 20.77 -11.08 10.85
CA ILE A 185 21.43 -12.35 10.54
C ILE A 185 22.76 -12.12 9.83
N ALA A 186 22.82 -11.26 8.82
CA ALA A 186 24.05 -10.97 8.08
C ALA A 186 25.14 -10.36 8.97
N SER A 187 24.77 -9.50 9.92
CA SER A 187 25.70 -8.91 10.88
C SER A 187 26.21 -9.93 11.89
N LEU A 188 25.33 -10.74 12.48
CA LEU A 188 25.72 -11.80 13.42
C LEU A 188 26.54 -12.89 12.75
N TRP A 189 26.24 -13.21 11.49
CA TRP A 189 27.03 -14.14 10.68
C TRP A 189 28.47 -13.65 10.44
N ARG A 190 28.71 -12.33 10.38
CA ARG A 190 30.06 -11.77 10.33
C ARG A 190 30.75 -11.93 11.68
N VAL A 191 30.06 -11.61 12.78
CA VAL A 191 30.60 -11.73 14.14
C VAL A 191 30.95 -13.19 14.45
N PHE A 192 30.10 -14.15 14.11
CA PHE A 192 30.37 -15.58 14.28
C PHE A 192 31.67 -16.03 13.57
N ARG A 193 32.02 -15.41 12.44
CA ARG A 193 33.26 -15.67 11.69
C ARG A 193 34.45 -14.80 12.13
N GLY A 194 34.34 -14.09 13.24
CA GLY A 194 35.40 -13.18 13.71
C GLY A 194 35.63 -11.98 12.79
N ARG A 195 34.59 -11.51 12.08
CA ARG A 195 34.68 -10.37 11.15
C ARG A 195 33.79 -9.22 11.62
N LYS A 196 34.31 -7.99 11.58
CA LYS A 196 33.58 -6.76 11.94
C LYS A 196 33.67 -5.73 10.82
N TYR A 197 32.54 -5.12 10.47
CA TYR A 197 32.54 -3.99 9.53
C TYR A 197 33.06 -2.74 10.24
N ASN A 198 34.07 -2.10 9.66
CA ASN A 198 34.65 -0.86 10.15
C ASN A 198 34.16 0.31 9.29
N PRO A 199 33.19 1.12 9.76
CA PRO A 199 32.65 2.23 8.97
C PRO A 199 33.68 3.35 8.72
N LEU A 200 34.72 3.47 9.55
CA LEU A 200 35.78 4.47 9.36
C LEU A 200 36.68 4.15 8.17
N ARG A 201 36.90 2.85 7.90
CA ARG A 201 37.76 2.36 6.82
C ARG A 201 37.00 1.68 5.69
N GLN A 202 35.65 1.69 5.76
CA GLN A 202 34.72 1.07 4.80
C GLN A 202 35.12 -0.36 4.40
N ARG A 203 35.64 -1.16 5.35
CA ARG A 203 36.13 -2.51 5.10
C ARG A 203 35.77 -3.48 6.23
N VAL A 204 35.86 -4.78 5.95
CA VAL A 204 35.63 -5.84 6.94
C VAL A 204 36.98 -6.26 7.53
N ASP A 205 37.17 -5.98 8.83
CA ASP A 205 38.39 -6.34 9.57
C ASP A 205 38.17 -7.65 10.34
N SER A 206 39.24 -8.45 10.50
CA SER A 206 39.26 -9.59 11.43
C SER A 206 39.38 -9.08 12.86
N VAL A 207 38.60 -9.66 13.77
CA VAL A 207 38.60 -9.33 15.20
C VAL A 207 38.79 -10.64 15.98
N GLN A 208 39.69 -10.62 16.96
CA GLN A 208 39.80 -11.71 17.91
C GLN A 208 38.66 -11.61 18.92
N LEU A 209 37.80 -12.64 18.94
CA LEU A 209 36.67 -12.73 19.84
C LEU A 209 36.99 -13.74 20.95
N ASP A 210 36.63 -13.41 22.18
CA ASP A 210 36.69 -14.37 23.29
C ASP A 210 35.65 -15.48 23.08
N SER A 211 35.90 -16.66 23.65
CA SER A 211 35.02 -17.84 23.53
C SER A 211 33.59 -17.52 23.98
N ARG A 212 33.44 -16.70 25.03
CA ARG A 212 32.14 -16.21 25.53
C ARG A 212 31.40 -15.36 24.51
N GLN A 213 32.10 -14.51 23.76
CA GLN A 213 31.48 -13.62 22.77
C GLN A 213 30.98 -14.42 21.56
N VAL A 214 31.75 -15.40 21.09
CA VAL A 214 31.33 -16.31 20.02
C VAL A 214 30.11 -17.13 20.45
N PHE A 215 30.08 -17.61 21.70
CA PHE A 215 28.92 -18.32 22.25
C PHE A 215 27.64 -17.47 22.21
N ILE A 216 27.70 -16.22 22.72
CA ILE A 216 26.56 -15.29 22.71
C ILE A 216 26.11 -14.98 21.27
N ALA A 217 27.05 -14.73 20.36
CA ALA A 217 26.73 -14.48 18.95
C ALA A 217 26.04 -15.68 18.29
N THR A 218 26.48 -16.90 18.62
CA THR A 218 25.86 -18.15 18.13
C THR A 218 24.45 -18.31 18.65
N LEU A 219 24.20 -18.01 19.94
CA LEU A 219 22.88 -18.09 20.55
C LEU A 219 21.90 -17.13 19.85
N PHE A 220 22.25 -15.87 19.69
CA PHE A 220 21.39 -14.89 19.01
C PHE A 220 21.21 -15.21 17.52
N LEU A 221 22.26 -15.67 16.83
CA LEU A 221 22.17 -16.08 15.43
C LEU A 221 21.18 -17.23 15.28
N THR A 222 21.29 -18.24 16.13
CA THR A 222 20.40 -19.41 16.15
C THR A 222 18.96 -18.96 16.41
N ALA A 223 18.74 -18.10 17.41
CA ALA A 223 17.41 -17.54 17.69
C ALA A 223 16.83 -16.80 16.47
N LEU A 224 17.59 -15.92 15.82
CA LEU A 224 17.13 -15.20 14.63
C LEU A 224 16.79 -16.14 13.47
N ILE A 225 17.59 -17.19 13.24
CA ILE A 225 17.31 -18.21 12.22
C ILE A 225 16.00 -18.94 12.53
N PHE A 226 15.71 -19.25 13.80
CA PHE A 226 14.43 -19.87 14.18
C PHE A 226 13.23 -18.93 14.08
N LEU A 227 13.43 -17.62 14.25
CA LEU A 227 12.36 -16.63 14.11
C LEU A 227 12.10 -16.24 12.64
N ALA A 228 13.12 -16.26 11.78
CA ALA A 228 13.06 -15.80 10.40
C ALA A 228 11.95 -16.45 9.53
N PRO A 229 11.66 -17.76 9.62
CA PRO A 229 10.57 -18.37 8.85
C PRO A 229 9.21 -17.71 9.08
N THR A 230 8.94 -17.32 10.32
CA THR A 230 7.70 -16.62 10.68
C THR A 230 7.60 -15.30 9.92
N VAL A 231 8.66 -14.47 9.95
CA VAL A 231 8.70 -13.19 9.24
C VAL A 231 8.55 -13.38 7.72
N LEU A 232 9.19 -14.41 7.16
CA LEU A 232 9.11 -14.71 5.73
C LEU A 232 7.68 -15.08 5.31
N VAL A 233 6.96 -15.88 6.09
CA VAL A 233 5.56 -16.24 5.80
C VAL A 233 4.68 -14.99 5.76
N TYR A 234 4.79 -14.08 6.74
CA TYR A 234 4.04 -12.82 6.72
C TYR A 234 4.41 -11.94 5.51
N LEU A 235 5.70 -11.87 5.14
CA LEU A 235 6.14 -11.15 3.95
C LEU A 235 5.48 -11.72 2.68
N VAL A 236 5.50 -13.04 2.50
CA VAL A 236 4.92 -13.68 1.32
C VAL A 236 3.43 -13.38 1.23
N VAL A 237 2.67 -13.60 2.31
CA VAL A 237 1.22 -13.39 2.31
C VAL A 237 0.83 -11.94 2.05
N PHE A 238 1.47 -10.97 2.68
CA PHE A 238 1.14 -9.56 2.41
C PHE A 238 1.63 -9.08 1.05
N SER A 239 2.72 -9.67 0.53
CA SER A 239 3.17 -9.39 -0.83
C SER A 239 2.19 -9.94 -1.88
N THR A 240 1.66 -11.15 -1.71
CA THR A 240 0.66 -11.71 -2.63
C THR A 240 -0.63 -10.89 -2.63
N LEU A 241 -1.11 -10.47 -1.45
CA LEU A 241 -2.25 -9.54 -1.35
C LEU A 241 -1.97 -8.22 -2.10
N ARG A 242 -0.79 -7.64 -1.89
CA ARG A 242 -0.40 -6.40 -2.55
C ARG A 242 -0.36 -6.56 -4.08
N PHE A 243 0.23 -7.64 -4.59
CA PHE A 243 0.28 -7.92 -6.01
C PHE A 243 -1.11 -8.19 -6.60
N SER A 244 -2.01 -8.85 -5.85
CA SER A 244 -3.41 -9.02 -6.27
C SER A 244 -4.08 -7.67 -6.50
N VAL A 245 -3.94 -6.71 -5.57
CA VAL A 245 -4.50 -5.36 -5.72
C VAL A 245 -3.91 -4.63 -6.93
N ILE A 246 -2.58 -4.71 -7.14
CA ILE A 246 -1.94 -4.12 -8.32
C ILE A 246 -2.52 -4.76 -9.58
N GLY A 247 -2.66 -6.08 -9.61
CA GLY A 247 -3.23 -6.83 -10.73
C GLY A 247 -4.64 -6.35 -11.08
N THR A 248 -5.54 -6.27 -10.09
CA THR A 248 -6.92 -5.77 -10.29
C THR A 248 -6.93 -4.35 -10.84
N LYS A 249 -6.09 -3.45 -10.29
CA LYS A 249 -5.97 -2.08 -10.80
C LYS A 249 -5.47 -2.04 -12.25
N ARG A 250 -4.44 -2.84 -12.57
CA ARG A 250 -3.90 -2.92 -13.93
C ARG A 250 -4.94 -3.46 -14.92
N ALA A 251 -5.75 -4.44 -14.50
CA ALA A 251 -6.85 -4.94 -15.32
C ALA A 251 -7.88 -3.84 -15.62
N LEU A 252 -8.26 -3.04 -14.61
CA LEU A 252 -9.15 -1.89 -14.81
C LEU A 252 -8.55 -0.82 -15.74
N GLU A 253 -7.26 -0.52 -15.59
CA GLU A 253 -6.54 0.41 -16.48
C GLU A 253 -6.45 -0.09 -17.93
N ILE A 254 -6.36 -1.40 -18.14
CA ILE A 254 -6.39 -2.01 -19.48
C ILE A 254 -7.81 -1.91 -20.05
N LEU A 255 -8.83 -2.27 -19.28
CA LEU A 255 -10.22 -2.17 -19.69
C LEU A 255 -10.59 -0.75 -20.12
N ALA A 256 -10.21 0.25 -19.32
CA ALA A 256 -10.47 1.65 -19.63
C ALA A 256 -9.74 2.12 -20.90
N ARG A 257 -8.56 1.56 -21.22
CA ARG A 257 -7.85 1.87 -22.46
C ARG A 257 -8.52 1.26 -23.69
N ILE A 258 -8.96 0.01 -23.59
CA ILE A 258 -9.71 -0.66 -24.66
C ILE A 258 -10.98 0.12 -24.98
N GLU A 259 -11.69 0.56 -23.94
CA GLU A 259 -12.87 1.41 -24.08
C GLU A 259 -12.58 2.69 -24.88
N ASP A 260 -11.49 3.40 -24.58
CA ASP A 260 -11.12 4.61 -25.33
C ASP A 260 -10.81 4.33 -26.79
N GLU A 261 -10.09 3.25 -27.07
CA GLU A 261 -9.70 2.88 -28.43
C GLU A 261 -10.95 2.62 -29.27
N LEU A 262 -11.91 1.88 -28.72
CA LEU A 262 -13.20 1.61 -29.37
C LEU A 262 -13.99 2.90 -29.61
N ILE A 263 -14.11 3.77 -28.60
CA ILE A 263 -14.81 5.05 -28.73
C ILE A 263 -14.14 5.93 -29.81
N THR A 264 -12.80 5.95 -29.85
CA THR A 264 -12.06 6.76 -30.81
C THR A 264 -12.24 6.23 -32.24
N GLN A 265 -12.24 4.92 -32.43
CA GLN A 265 -12.52 4.30 -33.74
C GLN A 265 -13.94 4.62 -34.23
N ILE A 266 -14.95 4.51 -33.35
CA ILE A 266 -16.35 4.79 -33.69
C ILE A 266 -16.57 6.27 -34.04
N VAL A 267 -15.93 7.18 -33.32
CA VAL A 267 -16.09 8.63 -33.52
C VAL A 267 -15.30 9.17 -34.72
N ALA A 268 -14.25 8.46 -35.13
CA ALA A 268 -13.45 8.80 -36.31
C ALA A 268 -14.13 8.42 -37.64
N PHE A 269 -15.11 7.51 -37.60
CA PHE A 269 -15.99 7.20 -38.72
C PHE A 269 -17.10 8.25 -38.86
#